data_AF-C3XU46-F1
#
_entry.id   AF-C3XU46-F1
#
_cell.length_a   1.000
_cell.length_b   1.000
_cell.length_c   1.000
_cell.angle_alpha   90.00
_cell.angle_beta   90.00
_cell.angle_gamma   90.00
#
_symmetry.space_group_name_H-M   'P 1'
#
loop_
_entity.id
_entity.type
_entity.pdbx_description
1 polymer ?
#
loop_
_entity_poly.entity_id
_entity_poly.type
_entity_poly.pdbx_seq_one_letter_code
_entity_poly.pdbx_strand_id
1 'polypeptide(L)' 'EAIENVKKCKNFLTTLVKLASSGNQPPEVVKNVKELVQNLLDAKIEPEEFTLKLQTELKSSTQPYLVPFLKVGTEFVL' A
#
# COMPACT_ATOMS: atom_id res chain seq x y z
N GLU A 1 13.13 -0.62 -16.73
CA GLU A 1 11.70 -0.36 -16.45
C GLU A 1 11.21 -1.08 -15.18
N ALA A 2 11.19 -2.42 -15.14
CA ALA A 2 10.73 -3.19 -13.97
C ALA A 2 11.41 -2.82 -12.64
N ILE A 3 12.75 -2.76 -12.59
CA ILE A 3 13.52 -2.39 -11.38
C ILE A 3 13.12 -1.01 -10.83
N GLU A 4 12.77 -0.08 -11.72
CA GLU A 4 12.37 1.26 -11.33
C GLU A 4 10.96 1.26 -10.72
N ASN A 5 10.05 0.46 -11.26
CA ASN A 5 8.69 0.30 -10.74
C ASN A 5 8.68 -0.37 -9.36
N VAL A 6 9.54 -1.36 -9.12
CA VAL A 6 9.74 -1.97 -7.80
C VAL A 6 10.23 -0.92 -6.78
N LYS A 7 11.21 -0.08 -7.15
CA LYS A 7 11.70 1.01 -6.29
C LYS A 7 10.60 2.03 -5.98
N LYS A 8 9.82 2.44 -6.99
CA LYS A 8 8.69 3.36 -6.81
C LYS A 8 7.63 2.75 -5.89
N CYS A 9 7.28 1.48 -6.07
CA CYS A 9 6.31 0.78 -5.23
C CYS A 9 6.78 0.71 -3.77
N LYS A 10 8.04 0.33 -3.53
CA LYS A 10 8.63 0.33 -2.18
C LYS A 10 8.60 1.71 -1.54
N ASN A 11 8.95 2.75 -2.29
CA ASN A 11 8.93 4.13 -1.81
C ASN A 11 7.51 4.60 -1.48
N PHE A 12 6.53 4.24 -2.31
CA PHE A 12 5.12 4.51 -2.07
C PHE A 12 4.65 3.87 -0.75
N LEU A 13 4.84 2.56 -0.58
CA LEU A 13 4.43 1.84 0.62
C LEU A 13 5.14 2.36 1.88
N THR A 14 6.43 2.70 1.77
CA THR A 14 7.19 3.32 2.88
C THR A 14 6.60 4.68 3.25
N THR A 15 6.29 5.52 2.26
CA THR A 15 5.70 6.84 2.48
C THR A 15 4.32 6.72 3.10
N LEU A 16 3.51 5.76 2.65
CA LEU A 16 2.19 5.48 3.20
C LEU A 16 2.24 5.18 4.71
N VAL A 17 3.13 4.26 5.13
CA VAL A 17 3.31 3.92 6.55
C VAL A 17 3.82 5.11 7.36
N LYS A 18 4.74 5.91 6.80
CA LYS A 18 5.24 7.13 7.45
C LYS A 18 4.14 8.14 7.67
N LEU A 19 3.35 8.44 6.63
CA LEU A 19 2.24 9.39 6.69
C LEU A 19 1.18 8.96 7.71
N ALA A 20 0.81 7.68 7.73
CA ALA A 20 -0.10 7.16 8.75
C ALA A 20 0.49 7.35 10.16
N SER A 21 1.77 7.00 10.36
CA SER A 21 2.43 7.05 11.66
C SER A 21 2.69 8.48 12.18
N SER A 22 2.88 9.46 11.29
CA SER A 22 3.16 10.85 11.65
C SER A 22 1.94 11.77 11.59
N GLY A 23 0.83 11.32 10.99
CA GLY A 23 -0.31 12.16 10.60
C GLY A 23 -1.38 12.37 11.68
N ASN A 24 -1.07 12.23 12.97
CA ASN A 24 -2.06 12.25 14.06
C ASN A 24 -3.22 11.24 13.87
N GLN A 25 -3.00 10.19 13.08
CA GLN A 25 -3.99 9.14 12.89
C GLN A 25 -4.21 8.36 14.20
N PRO A 26 -5.41 7.82 14.44
CA PRO A 26 -5.66 6.94 15.56
C PRO A 26 -4.67 5.75 15.56
N PRO A 27 -4.21 5.28 16.73
CA PRO A 27 -3.27 4.15 16.80
C PRO A 27 -3.74 2.89 16.07
N GLU A 28 -5.05 2.65 16.08
CA GLU A 28 -5.69 1.55 15.34
C GLU A 28 -5.52 1.71 13.82
N VAL A 29 -5.75 2.91 13.28
CA VAL A 29 -5.54 3.22 11.85
C VAL A 29 -4.08 3.00 11.46
N VAL A 30 -3.14 3.44 12.29
CA VAL A 30 -1.70 3.23 12.05
C VAL A 30 -1.36 1.74 12.02
N LYS A 31 -1.92 0.95 12.95
CA LYS A 31 -1.74 -0.50 13.00
C LYS A 31 -2.31 -1.16 11.74
N ASN A 32 -3.55 -0.83 11.37
CA ASN A 32 -4.24 -1.41 10.23
C ASN A 32 -3.50 -1.12 8.91
N VAL A 33 -3.02 0.12 8.71
CA VAL A 33 -2.21 0.48 7.53
C VAL A 33 -0.92 -0.35 7.45
N LYS A 34 -0.22 -0.55 8.59
CA LYS A 34 0.99 -1.39 8.62
C LYS A 34 0.68 -2.85 8.28
N GLU A 35 -0.40 -3.40 8.83
CA GLU A 35 -0.84 -4.77 8.54
C GLU A 35 -1.24 -4.94 7.08
N LEU A 36 -1.96 -3.99 6.50
CA LEU A 36 -2.32 -4.01 5.07
C LEU A 36 -1.08 -4.02 4.17
N VAL A 37 -0.10 -3.15 4.46
CA VAL A 37 1.17 -3.10 3.70
C VAL A 37 1.93 -4.42 3.85
N GLN A 38 2.01 -4.98 5.06
CA GLN A 38 2.69 -6.26 5.28
C GLN A 38 1.98 -7.41 4.55
N ASN A 39 0.65 -7.48 4.62
CA ASN A 39 -0.12 -8.52 3.94
C ASN A 39 0.03 -8.46 2.42
N LEU A 40 0.13 -7.25 1.84
CA LEU A 40 0.42 -7.10 0.41
C LEU A 40 1.83 -7.61 0.06
N LEU A 41 2.84 -7.26 0.87
CA LEU A 41 4.23 -7.70 0.65
C LEU A 41 4.42 -9.21 0.86
N ASP A 42 3.67 -9.81 1.79
CA ASP A 42 3.66 -11.25 2.06
C ASP A 42 2.79 -12.03 1.06
N ALA A 43 2.22 -11.37 0.04
CA ALA A 43 1.27 -11.94 -0.92
C ALA A 43 0.05 -12.64 -0.27
N LYS A 44 -0.39 -12.15 0.90
CA LYS A 44 -1.59 -12.64 1.61
C LYS A 44 -2.88 -12.00 1.08
N ILE A 45 -2.77 -10.83 0.46
CA ILE A 45 -3.87 -10.12 -0.19
C ILE A 45 -3.42 -9.57 -1.54
N GLU A 46 -4.35 -9.51 -2.49
CA GLU A 46 -4.11 -8.95 -3.81
C GLU A 46 -4.12 -7.40 -3.78
N PRO A 47 -3.49 -6.72 -4.76
CA PRO A 47 -3.51 -5.26 -4.87
C PRO A 47 -4.92 -4.65 -4.84
N GLU A 48 -5.91 -5.27 -5.48
CA GLU A 48 -7.30 -4.85 -5.45
C GLU A 48 -7.86 -4.81 -4.03
N GLU A 49 -7.67 -5.89 -3.27
CA GLU A 49 -8.13 -5.98 -1.88
C GLU A 49 -7.40 -4.98 -0.98
N PHE A 50 -6.07 -4.84 -1.15
CA PHE A 50 -5.27 -3.85 -0.44
C PHE A 50 -5.81 -2.43 -0.67
N THR A 51 -6.02 -2.03 -1.93
CA THR A 51 -6.45 -0.66 -2.24
C THR A 51 -7.86 -0.36 -1.74
N LEU A 52 -8.77 -1.34 -1.76
CA LEU A 52 -10.11 -1.19 -1.21
C LEU A 52 -10.09 -0.98 0.31
N LYS A 53 -9.39 -1.85 1.05
CA LYS A 53 -9.28 -1.72 2.51
C LYS A 53 -8.56 -0.44 2.92
N LEU A 54 -7.50 -0.07 2.21
CA LEU A 54 -6.74 1.15 2.48
C LEU A 54 -7.61 2.41 2.28
N GLN A 55 -8.44 2.44 1.24
CA GLN A 55 -9.37 3.55 0.99
C GLN A 55 -10.35 3.72 2.15
N THR A 56 -10.93 2.62 2.63
CA THR A 56 -11.82 2.62 3.80
C THR A 56 -11.10 3.09 5.06
N GLU A 57 -9.92 2.53 5.35
CA GLU A 57 -9.15 2.82 6.56
C GLU A 57 -8.74 4.31 6.63
N LEU A 58 -8.32 4.88 5.51
CA LEU A 58 -7.87 6.28 5.44
C LEU A 58 -8.96 7.27 5.03
N LYS A 59 -10.20 6.81 4.80
CA LYS A 59 -11.31 7.61 4.26
C LYS A 59 -10.90 8.43 3.02
N SER A 60 -10.19 7.78 2.11
CA SER A 60 -9.63 8.41 0.91
C SER A 60 -10.41 8.04 -0.34
N SER A 61 -10.23 8.82 -1.41
CA SER A 61 -10.86 8.54 -2.71
C SER A 61 -10.17 7.41 -3.46
N THR A 62 -10.92 6.77 -4.36
CA THR A 62 -10.39 5.76 -5.27
C THR A 62 -9.35 6.34 -6.22
N GLN A 63 -8.24 5.64 -6.38
CA GLN A 63 -7.14 6.03 -7.26
C GLN A 63 -7.05 5.04 -8.43
N PRO A 64 -7.45 5.43 -9.66
CA PRO A 64 -7.61 4.50 -10.78
C PRO A 64 -6.31 3.83 -11.25
N TYR A 65 -5.15 4.44 -10.99
CA TYR A 65 -3.85 3.92 -11.42
C TYR A 65 -3.11 3.14 -10.32
N LEU A 66 -3.67 3.05 -9.11
CA LEU A 66 -2.96 2.46 -7.98
C LEU A 66 -2.86 0.94 -8.10
N VAL A 67 -3.92 0.25 -8.52
CA VAL A 67 -3.89 -1.21 -8.72
C VAL A 67 -2.88 -1.60 -9.83
N PRO A 68 -2.92 -1.02 -11.04
CA PRO A 68 -1.90 -1.29 -12.06
C PRO A 68 -0.47 -1.01 -11.59
N PHE A 69 -0.26 0.10 -10.86
CA PHE A 69 1.03 0.47 -10.31
C PHE A 69 1.57 -0.57 -9.32
N LEU A 70 0.72 -1.03 -8.40
CA LEU A 70 1.08 -2.03 -7.40
C LEU A 70 1.39 -3.37 -8.05
N LYS A 71 0.57 -3.84 -9.00
CA LYS A 71 0.81 -5.10 -9.73
C LYS A 71 2.19 -5.13 -10.37
N VAL A 72 2.55 -4.11 -11.13
CA VAL A 72 3.88 -4.03 -11.76
C VAL A 72 5.00 -3.95 -10.72
N GLY A 73 4.73 -3.34 -9.56
CA GLY A 73 5.68 -3.23 -8.46
C GLY A 73 5.84 -4.51 -7.62
N THR A 74 4.81 -5.33 -7.51
CA THR A 74 4.75 -6.55 -6.68
C THR A 74 4.98 -7.84 -7.48
N GLU A 75 4.70 -7.85 -8.79
CA GLU A 75 4.93 -9.01 -9.68
C GLU A 75 6.40 -9.45 -9.76
N PHE A 76 7.36 -8.60 -9.39
CA PHE A 76 8.79 -8.93 -9.39
C PHE A 76 9.34 -9.32 -8.01
N VAL A 77 8.47 -9.49 -6.99
CA VAL A 77 8.85 -9.92 -5.64
C VAL A 77 8.60 -11.43 -5.43
N LEU A 78 7.88 -12.08 -6.35
CA LEU A 78 7.66 -13.53 -6.39
C LEU A 78 8.53 -14.22 -7.44
#